data_AF-A0A6L5X2T7-F1
#
_entry.id   AF-A0A6L5X2T7-F1
#
_cell.length_a   1.000
_cell.length_b   1.000
_cell.length_c   1.000
_cell.angle_alpha   90.00
_cell.angle_beta   90.00
_cell.angle_gamma   90.00
#
_symmetry.space_group_name_H-M   'P 1'
#
loop_
_entity.id
_entity.type
_entity.pdbx_description
1 polymer ?
#
loop_
_entity_poly.entity_id
_entity_poly.type
_entity_poly.pdbx_seq_one_letter_code
_entity_poly.pdbx_strand_id
1 'polypeptide(L)'
;MQIFISVLLGALGGGLLSFIQFLITRKDKKEDMTSDLLDAIADLKQELQNTKKHMEDEEKESKILADLVRGTAYDRICFVGRQYLEKGEIDFDERENFRKYLYNPYHAAGGDGTAEKIMEQIDKLPLKEH
;
A
#
# COMPACT_ATOMS: atom_id res chain seq x y z
N MET A 1 -34.49 -63.59 -44.64
CA MET A 1 -35.06 -63.38 -43.30
C MET A 1 -33.92 -63.11 -42.30
N GLN A 2 -33.21 -61.98 -42.39
CA GLN A 2 -32.20 -61.54 -41.41
C GLN A 2 -31.94 -60.01 -41.43
N ILE A 3 -32.83 -59.20 -42.03
CA ILE A 3 -32.65 -57.72 -42.07
C ILE A 3 -33.67 -57.00 -41.16
N PHE A 4 -34.60 -57.73 -40.54
CA PHE A 4 -35.64 -57.13 -39.68
C PHE A 4 -35.34 -57.20 -38.16
N ILE A 5 -34.24 -57.82 -37.73
CA ILE A 5 -33.87 -57.91 -36.30
C ILE A 5 -32.99 -56.72 -35.86
N SER A 6 -32.37 -55.97 -36.78
CA SER A 6 -31.48 -54.84 -36.46
C SER A 6 -32.21 -53.52 -36.16
N VAL A 7 -33.48 -53.38 -36.52
CA VAL A 7 -34.24 -52.12 -36.32
C VAL A 7 -34.89 -52.05 -34.93
N LEU A 8 -35.18 -53.19 -34.29
CA LEU A 8 -35.82 -53.21 -32.97
C LEU A 8 -34.84 -53.03 -31.80
N LEU A 9 -33.52 -53.15 -32.02
CA LEU A 9 -32.50 -52.74 -31.04
C LEU A 9 -32.24 -51.22 -31.05
N GLY A 10 -32.76 -50.48 -32.05
CA GLY A 10 -32.57 -49.03 -32.18
C GLY A 10 -33.53 -48.18 -31.35
N ALA A 11 -34.64 -48.75 -30.87
CA ALA A 11 -35.73 -47.96 -30.28
C ALA A 11 -35.75 -47.91 -28.74
N LEU A 12 -35.18 -48.91 -28.05
CA LEU A 12 -35.11 -48.93 -26.58
C LEU A 12 -33.74 -48.48 -26.03
N GLY A 13 -32.68 -48.60 -26.84
CA GLY A 13 -31.34 -48.11 -26.49
C GLY A 13 -31.23 -46.58 -26.53
N GLY A 14 -32.02 -45.91 -27.36
CA GLY A 14 -31.91 -44.45 -27.55
C GLY A 14 -32.23 -43.64 -26.30
N GLY A 15 -33.26 -44.01 -25.53
CA GLY A 15 -33.68 -43.26 -24.34
C GLY A 15 -32.69 -43.37 -23.18
N LEU A 16 -32.23 -44.58 -22.87
CA LEU A 16 -31.24 -44.84 -21.81
C LEU A 16 -29.87 -44.26 -22.18
N LEU A 17 -29.42 -44.41 -23.43
CA LEU A 17 -28.16 -43.81 -23.88
C LEU A 17 -28.24 -42.29 -23.89
N SER A 18 -29.36 -41.69 -24.33
CA SER A 18 -29.57 -40.24 -24.25
C SER A 18 -29.61 -39.74 -22.82
N PHE A 19 -30.20 -40.51 -21.90
CA PHE A 19 -30.23 -40.16 -20.48
C PHE A 19 -28.85 -40.28 -19.82
N ILE A 20 -28.09 -41.33 -20.13
CA ILE A 20 -26.71 -41.49 -19.68
C ILE A 20 -25.84 -40.36 -20.23
N GLN A 21 -25.97 -40.02 -21.52
CA GLN A 21 -25.25 -38.92 -22.14
C GLN A 21 -25.67 -37.57 -21.57
N PHE A 22 -26.94 -37.37 -21.26
CA PHE A 22 -27.43 -36.19 -20.53
C PHE A 22 -26.81 -36.08 -19.13
N LEU A 23 -26.65 -37.19 -18.41
CA LEU A 23 -25.98 -37.19 -17.09
C LEU A 23 -24.48 -36.89 -17.22
N ILE A 24 -23.82 -37.41 -18.26
CA ILE A 24 -22.41 -37.13 -18.58
C ILE A 24 -22.25 -35.63 -18.91
N THR A 25 -22.99 -35.12 -19.91
CA THR A 25 -22.92 -33.70 -20.32
C THR A 25 -23.28 -32.75 -19.18
N ARG A 26 -24.23 -33.12 -18.31
CA ARG A 26 -24.58 -32.30 -17.14
C ARG A 26 -23.48 -32.27 -16.08
N LYS A 27 -22.73 -33.37 -15.92
CA LYS A 27 -21.58 -33.42 -15.01
C LYS A 27 -20.40 -32.63 -15.60
N ASP A 28 -20.09 -32.85 -16.88
CA ASP A 28 -19.03 -32.13 -17.60
C ASP A 28 -19.26 -30.62 -17.55
N LYS A 29 -20.49 -30.15 -17.77
CA LYS A 29 -20.82 -28.71 -17.67
C LYS A 29 -20.62 -28.11 -16.28
N LYS A 30 -20.80 -28.90 -15.20
CA LYS A 30 -20.50 -28.42 -13.84
C LYS A 30 -19.00 -28.40 -13.56
N GLU A 31 -18.26 -29.34 -14.12
CA GLU A 31 -16.81 -29.44 -13.99
C GLU A 31 -16.12 -28.31 -14.77
N ASP A 32 -16.59 -28.03 -16.00
CA ASP A 32 -16.18 -26.91 -16.86
C ASP A 32 -16.39 -25.55 -16.18
N MET A 33 -17.59 -25.30 -15.65
CA MET A 33 -17.89 -24.07 -14.88
C MET A 33 -17.04 -23.94 -13.60
N THR A 34 -16.63 -25.06 -13.01
CA THR A 34 -15.73 -25.04 -11.85
C THR A 34 -14.30 -24.71 -12.27
N SER A 35 -13.86 -25.22 -13.43
CA SER A 35 -12.56 -24.89 -14.04
C SER A 35 -12.46 -23.40 -14.37
N ASP A 36 -13.46 -22.85 -15.08
CA ASP A 36 -13.52 -21.43 -15.43
C ASP A 36 -13.46 -20.52 -14.19
N LEU A 37 -14.11 -20.94 -13.10
CA LEU A 37 -14.07 -20.23 -11.83
C LEU A 37 -12.68 -20.29 -11.18
N LEU A 38 -12.00 -21.45 -11.25
CA LEU A 38 -10.65 -21.61 -10.71
C LEU A 38 -9.64 -20.74 -11.46
N ASP A 39 -9.77 -20.67 -12.78
CA ASP A 39 -8.93 -19.81 -13.63
C ASP A 39 -9.17 -18.34 -13.31
N ALA A 40 -10.44 -17.91 -13.20
CA ALA A 40 -10.77 -16.56 -12.77
C ALA A 40 -10.23 -16.21 -11.36
N ILE A 41 -10.26 -17.16 -10.42
CA ILE A 41 -9.68 -16.98 -9.08
C ILE A 41 -8.15 -16.86 -9.16
N ALA A 42 -7.50 -17.60 -10.05
CA ALA A 42 -6.05 -17.53 -10.25
C ALA A 42 -5.65 -16.15 -10.81
N ASP A 43 -6.37 -15.66 -11.81
CA ASP A 43 -6.15 -14.33 -12.40
C ASP A 43 -6.37 -13.22 -11.37
N LEU A 44 -7.45 -13.26 -10.60
CA LEU A 44 -7.71 -12.29 -9.52
C LEU A 44 -6.63 -12.32 -8.43
N LYS A 45 -6.12 -13.51 -8.07
CA LYS A 45 -5.00 -13.61 -7.13
C LYS A 45 -3.74 -12.97 -7.69
N GLN A 46 -3.48 -13.13 -8.98
CA GLN A 46 -2.33 -12.52 -9.65
C GLN A 46 -2.45 -10.99 -9.66
N GLU A 47 -3.64 -10.44 -9.95
CA GLU A 47 -3.90 -9.00 -9.88
C GLU A 47 -3.72 -8.45 -8.47
N LEU A 48 -4.21 -9.16 -7.45
CA LEU A 48 -4.00 -8.80 -6.04
C LEU A 48 -2.52 -8.78 -5.67
N GLN A 49 -1.74 -9.77 -6.14
CA GLN A 49 -0.29 -9.81 -5.90
C GLN A 49 0.42 -8.65 -6.58
N ASN A 50 0.10 -8.36 -7.83
CA ASN A 50 0.68 -7.24 -8.56
C ASN A 50 0.34 -5.91 -7.87
N THR A 51 -0.91 -5.72 -7.47
CA THR A 51 -1.36 -4.52 -6.74
C THR A 51 -0.65 -4.38 -5.39
N LYS A 52 -0.50 -5.47 -4.63
CA LYS A 52 0.24 -5.46 -3.36
C LYS A 52 1.69 -5.04 -3.55
N LYS A 53 2.34 -5.56 -4.59
CA LYS A 53 3.71 -5.18 -4.93
C LYS A 53 3.81 -3.70 -5.27
N HIS A 54 2.90 -3.17 -6.08
CA HIS A 54 2.85 -1.73 -6.39
C HIS A 54 2.66 -0.87 -5.13
N MET A 55 1.77 -1.27 -4.22
CA MET A 55 1.59 -0.56 -2.95
C MET A 55 2.84 -0.61 -2.06
N GLU A 56 3.55 -1.75 -2.01
CA GLU A 56 4.80 -1.87 -1.26
C GLU A 56 5.91 -0.96 -1.85
N ASP A 57 6.00 -0.90 -3.17
CA ASP A 57 6.94 -0.01 -3.87
C ASP A 57 6.59 1.47 -3.62
N GLU A 58 5.32 1.85 -3.72
CA GLU A 58 4.83 3.21 -3.41
C GLU A 58 5.04 3.59 -1.93
N GLU A 59 4.77 2.68 -1.00
CA GLU A 59 5.00 2.90 0.44
C GLU A 59 6.50 3.13 0.71
N LYS A 60 7.37 2.35 0.07
CA LYS A 60 8.81 2.50 0.19
C LYS A 60 9.27 3.83 -0.37
N GLU A 61 8.78 4.25 -1.53
CA GLU A 61 9.10 5.57 -2.11
C GLU A 61 8.62 6.70 -1.20
N SER A 62 7.37 6.63 -0.73
CA SER A 62 6.79 7.61 0.20
C SER A 62 7.62 7.73 1.49
N LYS A 63 8.09 6.59 2.03
CA LYS A 63 8.98 6.57 3.19
C LYS A 63 10.32 7.25 2.92
N ILE A 64 10.94 6.99 1.77
CA ILE A 64 12.20 7.64 1.37
C ILE A 64 12.01 9.17 1.27
N LEU A 65 10.92 9.60 0.64
CA LEU A 65 10.60 11.03 0.53
C LEU A 65 10.36 11.65 1.91
N ALA A 66 9.62 10.98 2.79
CA ALA A 66 9.38 11.44 4.16
C ALA A 66 10.70 11.58 4.95
N ASP A 67 11.61 10.61 4.81
CA ASP A 67 12.93 10.66 5.45
C ASP A 67 13.80 11.80 4.89
N LEU A 68 13.76 12.03 3.57
CA LEU A 68 14.50 13.13 2.94
C LEU A 68 13.97 14.51 3.39
N VAL A 69 12.65 14.67 3.46
CA VAL A 69 12.00 15.91 3.93
C VAL A 69 12.35 16.15 5.40
N ARG A 70 12.28 15.10 6.23
CA ARG A 70 12.66 15.17 7.65
C ARG A 70 14.13 15.53 7.82
N GLY A 71 15.03 14.93 7.03
CA GLY A 71 16.46 15.26 7.03
C GLY A 71 16.73 16.70 6.62
N THR A 72 15.97 17.23 5.67
CA THR A 72 16.08 18.63 5.23
C THR A 72 15.58 19.60 6.32
N ALA A 73 14.46 19.28 6.96
CA ALA A 73 13.96 20.05 8.10
C ALA A 73 14.95 20.04 9.27
N TYR A 74 15.55 18.88 9.56
CA TYR A 74 16.61 18.75 10.55
C TYR A 74 17.83 19.64 10.24
N ASP A 75 18.32 19.61 9.00
CA ASP A 75 19.43 20.46 8.57
C ASP A 75 19.09 21.94 8.79
N ARG A 76 17.88 22.35 8.41
CA ARG A 76 17.43 23.74 8.56
C ARG A 76 17.34 24.17 10.03
N ILE A 77 16.78 23.34 10.90
CA ILE A 77 16.74 23.57 12.35
C ILE A 77 18.15 23.74 12.89
N CYS A 78 19.07 22.84 12.51
CA CYS A 78 20.45 22.88 12.95
C CYS A 78 21.17 24.14 12.49
N PHE A 79 21.03 24.49 11.22
CA PHE A 79 21.67 25.65 10.64
C PHE A 79 21.18 26.95 11.29
N VAL A 80 19.86 27.19 11.27
CA VAL A 80 19.27 28.43 11.81
C VAL A 80 19.42 28.49 13.32
N GLY A 81 19.24 27.37 14.01
CA GLY A 81 19.36 27.31 15.46
C GLY A 81 20.77 27.65 15.92
N ARG A 82 21.81 27.11 15.25
CA ARG A 82 23.19 27.49 15.52
C ARG A 82 23.43 28.99 15.34
N GLN A 83 22.85 29.62 14.31
CA GLN A 83 23.00 31.06 14.12
C GLN A 83 22.46 31.88 15.29
N TYR A 84 21.31 31.49 15.87
CA TYR A 84 20.79 32.15 17.07
C TYR A 84 21.66 31.90 18.30
N LEU A 85 22.11 30.65 18.48
CA LEU A 85 22.99 30.26 19.59
C LEU A 85 24.34 30.98 19.53
N GLU A 86 24.92 31.14 18.34
CA GLU A 86 26.18 31.88 18.12
C GLU A 86 26.02 33.38 18.36
N LYS A 87 24.87 33.95 18.02
CA LYS A 87 24.55 35.35 18.35
C LYS A 87 24.44 35.57 19.86
N GLY A 88 23.96 34.56 20.60
CA GLY A 88 23.81 34.63 22.05
C GLY A 88 22.60 35.44 22.53
N GLU A 89 21.78 35.95 21.62
CA GLU A 89 20.51 36.65 21.88
C GLU A 89 19.53 36.37 20.73
N ILE A 90 18.23 36.52 20.96
CA ILE A 90 17.18 36.27 19.97
C ILE A 90 15.99 37.21 20.15
N ASP A 91 15.33 37.60 19.06
CA ASP A 91 14.04 38.29 19.14
C ASP A 91 12.92 37.33 19.56
N PHE A 92 11.86 37.86 20.19
CA PHE A 92 10.66 37.10 20.50
C PHE A 92 10.06 36.46 19.24
N ASP A 93 9.93 37.24 18.16
CA ASP A 93 9.37 36.77 16.90
C ASP A 93 10.26 35.71 16.24
N GLU A 94 11.58 35.87 16.30
CA GLU A 94 12.54 34.89 15.79
C GLU A 94 12.40 33.55 16.53
N ARG A 95 12.30 33.59 17.87
CA ARG A 95 12.13 32.40 18.70
C ARG A 95 10.80 31.70 18.42
N GLU A 96 9.70 32.45 18.38
CA GLU A 96 8.38 31.88 18.15
C GLU A 96 8.26 31.30 16.73
N ASN A 97 8.80 31.99 15.72
CA ASN A 97 8.82 31.49 14.34
C ASN A 97 9.67 30.22 14.22
N PHE A 98 10.83 30.17 14.88
CA PHE A 98 11.67 28.97 14.91
C PHE A 98 10.91 27.79 15.53
N ARG A 99 10.25 28.01 16.68
CA ARG A 99 9.45 26.97 17.35
C ARG A 99 8.29 26.51 16.47
N LYS A 100 7.49 27.44 15.98
CA LYS A 100 6.22 27.16 15.29
C LYS A 100 6.41 26.52 13.91
N TYR A 101 7.37 27.02 13.12
CA TYR A 101 7.49 26.64 11.71
C TYR A 101 8.61 25.64 11.43
N LEU A 102 9.62 25.52 12.31
CA LEU A 102 10.70 24.56 12.13
C LEU A 102 10.59 23.42 13.14
N TYR A 103 10.66 23.72 14.44
CA TYR A 103 10.77 22.68 15.46
C TYR A 103 9.48 21.87 15.66
N ASN A 104 8.32 22.50 15.86
CA ASN A 104 7.06 21.79 16.13
C ASN A 104 6.66 20.82 14.99
N PRO A 105 6.71 21.21 13.70
CA PRO A 105 6.39 20.30 12.61
C PRO A 105 7.38 19.13 12.51
N TYR A 106 8.67 19.39 12.72
CA TYR A 106 9.69 18.34 12.75
C TYR A 106 9.48 17.35 13.90
N HIS A 107 9.21 17.85 15.10
CA HIS A 107 8.96 17.03 16.28
C HIS A 107 7.71 16.16 16.09
N ALA A 108 6.62 16.75 15.60
CA ALA A 108 5.38 16.03 15.28
C ALA A 108 5.56 14.96 14.19
N ALA A 109 6.50 15.15 13.27
CA ALA A 109 6.86 14.17 12.25
C ALA A 109 7.75 13.02 12.79
N GLY A 110 7.92 12.89 14.11
CA GLY A 110 8.74 11.83 14.72
C GLY A 110 10.24 12.14 14.64
N GLY A 111 10.63 13.37 15.00
CA GLY A 111 12.02 13.80 15.03
C GLY A 111 12.92 12.94 15.93
N ASP A 112 14.21 12.92 15.61
CA ASP A 112 15.24 12.08 16.26
C ASP A 112 15.67 12.54 17.68
N GLY A 113 15.04 13.59 18.22
CA GLY A 113 15.39 14.19 19.52
C GLY A 113 16.62 15.11 19.50
N THR A 114 17.36 15.21 18.40
CA THR A 114 18.52 16.14 18.31
C THR A 114 18.05 17.59 18.21
N ALA A 115 16.97 17.84 17.46
CA ALA A 115 16.33 19.16 17.37
C ALA A 115 15.80 19.68 18.72
N GLU A 116 15.45 18.77 19.65
CA GLU A 116 15.00 19.09 21.00
C GLU A 116 16.04 19.92 21.75
N LYS A 117 17.29 19.46 21.73
CA LYS A 117 18.40 20.12 22.42
C LYS A 117 18.66 21.53 21.89
N ILE A 118 18.50 21.73 20.58
CA ILE A 118 18.66 23.04 19.95
C ILE A 118 17.53 23.98 20.40
N MET A 119 16.29 23.50 20.37
CA MET A 119 15.13 24.28 20.82
C MET A 119 15.26 24.66 22.30
N GLU A 120 15.65 23.71 23.17
CA GLU A 120 15.89 23.97 24.60
C GLU A 120 16.98 25.02 24.84
N GLN A 121 18.03 25.05 24.01
CA GLN A 121 19.09 26.05 24.13
C GLN A 121 18.62 27.41 23.63
N ILE A 122 17.87 27.47 22.52
CA ILE A 122 17.26 28.70 22.01
C ILE A 122 16.30 29.30 23.04
N ASP A 123 15.53 28.45 23.74
CA ASP A 123 14.61 28.90 24.78
C ASP A 123 15.30 29.56 25.97
N LYS A 124 16.57 29.25 26.19
CA LYS A 124 17.41 29.84 27.24
C LYS A 124 18.13 31.12 26.79
N LEU A 125 18.07 31.47 25.51
CA LEU A 125 18.71 32.70 25.03
C LEU A 125 18.00 33.94 25.61
N PRO A 126 18.76 34.98 25.99
CA PRO A 126 18.18 36.25 26.37
C PRO A 126 17.43 36.86 25.19
N LEU A 127 16.32 37.52 25.48
CA LEU A 127 15.62 38.31 24.49
C LEU A 127 16.41 39.58 24.22
N LYS A 128 16.52 39.93 22.93
CA LYS A 128 17.14 41.18 22.53
C LYS A 128 16.38 42.36 23.15
N GLU A 129 17.11 43.23 23.87
CA GLU A 129 16.56 44.50 24.33
C GLU A 129 16.48 45.46 23.13
N HIS A 130 15.30 46.03 22.88
CA HIS A 130 15.08 47.03 21.85
C HIS A 130 15.49 48.43 22.33
#